data_AF-A0A933SQQ9-F1
#
_entry.id   AF-A0A933SQQ9-F1
#
_cell.length_a   1.000
_cell.length_b   1.000
_cell.length_c   1.000
_cell.angle_alpha   90.00
_cell.angle_beta   90.00
_cell.angle_gamma   90.00
#
_symmetry.space_group_name_H-M   'P 1'
#
loop_
_entity.id
_entity.type
_entity.pdbx_description
1 polymer ?
#
loop_
_entity_poly.entity_id
_entity_poly.type
_entity_poly.pdbx_seq_one_letter_code
_entity_poly.pdbx_strand_id
1 'polypeptide(L)'
;MSTVTFDTLAYARKLKSAGFTQEQAEIQAEAQKDMLAEILDSSLATKGDINGLKNDITSVKNDITSVKGDLASVKGDLEKRITGDIGRLEKEVKGDINRLEKEILVLKWMTGFMLAGVMSLILKAFFIS
;
A
#
# COMPACT_ATOMS: atom_id res chain seq x y z
N MET A 1 22.94 24.07 18.52
CA MET A 1 22.04 25.23 18.52
C MET A 1 22.94 26.42 18.63
N SER A 2 22.94 27.29 17.61
CA SER A 2 23.58 28.59 17.75
C SER A 2 22.76 29.32 18.81
N THR A 3 23.28 29.42 20.02
CA THR A 3 22.63 30.21 21.06
C THR A 3 22.65 31.64 20.55
N VAL A 4 21.48 32.20 20.24
CA VAL A 4 21.34 33.64 20.05
C VAL A 4 21.67 34.24 21.41
N THR A 5 22.90 34.70 21.57
CA THR A 5 23.37 35.26 22.84
C THR A 5 23.07 36.74 22.82
N PHE A 6 22.20 37.19 23.71
CA PHE A 6 21.99 38.61 23.96
C PHE A 6 23.00 39.07 25.00
N ASP A 7 23.93 39.93 24.59
CA ASP A 7 24.92 40.53 25.50
C ASP A 7 24.29 41.72 26.24
N THR A 8 23.67 41.42 27.38
CA THR A 8 23.02 42.38 28.27
C THR A 8 23.96 43.52 28.69
N LEU A 9 25.26 43.22 28.90
CA LEU A 9 26.25 44.21 29.34
C LEU A 9 26.64 45.17 28.20
N ALA A 10 26.86 44.64 26.99
CA ALA A 10 27.14 45.48 25.83
C ALA A 10 25.94 46.39 25.49
N TYR A 11 24.72 45.88 25.62
CA TYR A 11 23.50 46.65 25.42
C TYR A 11 23.32 47.76 26.47
N ALA A 12 23.49 47.43 27.76
CA ALA A 12 23.43 48.43 28.83
C ALA A 12 24.50 49.53 28.66
N ARG A 13 25.72 49.18 28.23
CA ARG A 13 26.77 50.18 27.94
C ARG A 13 26.38 51.14 26.82
N LYS A 14 25.73 50.63 25.76
CA LYS A 14 25.18 51.47 24.68
C LYS A 14 24.14 52.46 25.22
N LEU A 15 23.22 52.00 26.07
CA LEU A 15 22.22 52.88 26.69
C LEU A 15 22.88 53.96 27.57
N LYS A 16 23.87 53.59 28.40
CA LYS A 16 24.65 54.56 29.18
C LYS A 16 25.33 55.61 28.28
N SER A 17 25.91 55.19 27.15
CA SER A 17 26.53 56.12 26.18
C SER A 17 25.53 57.03 25.47
N ALA A 18 24.24 56.66 25.45
CA ALA A 18 23.15 57.45 24.89
C ALA A 18 22.51 58.39 25.93
N GLY A 19 23.04 58.46 27.16
CA GLY A 19 22.58 59.37 28.21
C GLY A 19 21.60 58.77 29.22
N PHE A 20 21.32 57.47 29.16
CA PHE A 20 20.53 56.79 30.20
C PHE A 20 21.33 56.63 31.50
N THR A 21 20.64 56.68 32.65
CA THR A 21 21.31 56.36 33.91
C THR A 21 21.72 54.90 33.94
N GLN A 22 22.66 54.57 34.83
CA GLN A 22 23.11 53.20 34.99
C GLN A 22 21.94 52.24 35.28
N GLU A 23 21.08 52.63 36.19
CA GLU A 23 19.93 51.84 36.65
C GLU A 23 18.90 51.65 35.54
N GLN A 24 18.60 52.70 34.76
CA GLN A 24 17.72 52.61 33.59
C GLN A 24 18.27 51.69 32.50
N ALA A 25 19.57 51.81 32.21
CA ALA A 25 20.23 50.98 31.21
C ALA A 25 20.23 49.50 31.58
N GLU A 26 20.43 49.19 32.86
CA GLU A 26 20.42 47.81 33.38
C GLU A 26 19.02 47.21 33.38
N ILE A 27 18.01 47.96 33.85
CA ILE A 27 16.61 47.51 33.84
C ILE A 27 16.12 47.24 32.40
N GLN A 28 16.42 48.14 31.46
CA GLN A 28 15.99 47.98 30.07
C GLN A 28 16.72 46.82 29.37
N ALA A 29 17.99 46.59 29.71
CA ALA A 29 18.74 45.47 29.16
C ALA A 29 18.22 44.11 29.68
N GLU A 30 17.90 44.02 30.97
CA GLU A 30 17.34 42.79 31.53
C GLU A 30 15.93 42.53 31.00
N ALA A 31 15.07 43.56 30.92
CA ALA A 31 13.73 43.43 30.36
C ALA A 31 13.74 42.96 28.89
N GLN A 32 14.68 43.44 28.06
CA GLN A 32 14.82 42.95 26.68
C GLN A 32 15.35 41.53 26.61
N LYS A 33 16.30 41.16 27.48
CA LYS A 33 16.82 39.80 27.56
C LYS A 33 15.72 38.82 27.95
N ASP A 34 14.90 39.14 28.93
CA ASP A 34 13.81 38.28 29.40
C ASP A 34 12.73 38.12 28.32
N MET A 35 12.32 39.23 27.69
CA MET A 35 11.38 39.19 26.57
C MET A 35 11.93 38.37 25.38
N LEU A 36 13.21 38.51 25.05
CA LEU A 36 13.85 37.72 24.00
C LEU A 36 13.92 36.23 24.36
N ALA A 37 14.21 35.90 25.63
CA ALA A 37 14.22 34.52 26.09
C ALA A 37 12.83 33.88 26.00
N GLU A 38 11.78 34.59 26.41
CA GLU A 38 10.40 34.12 26.32
C GLU A 38 9.96 33.91 24.86
N ILE A 39 10.23 34.86 23.97
CA ILE A 39 9.92 34.73 22.53
C ILE A 39 10.66 33.55 21.91
N LEU A 40 11.93 33.36 22.24
CA LEU A 40 12.73 32.25 21.70
C LEU A 40 12.21 30.89 22.18
N ASP A 41 11.73 30.79 23.42
CA ASP A 41 11.17 29.55 23.95
C ASP A 41 9.78 29.25 23.35
N SER A 42 8.94 30.26 23.16
CA SER A 42 7.56 30.08 22.69
C SER A 42 7.40 29.96 21.17
N SER A 43 8.33 30.51 20.38
CA SER A 43 8.20 30.59 18.91
C SER A 43 9.05 29.59 18.13
N LEU A 44 10.04 28.98 18.78
CA LEU A 44 10.97 28.06 18.11
C LEU A 44 10.68 26.62 18.48
N ALA A 45 10.67 25.74 17.48
CA ALA A 45 10.66 24.31 17.72
C ALA A 45 11.92 23.92 18.52
N THR A 46 11.70 23.18 19.61
CA THR A 46 12.77 22.71 20.47
C THR A 46 13.50 21.52 19.83
N LYS A 47 14.67 21.18 20.34
CA LYS A 47 15.31 19.90 19.99
C LYS A 47 14.43 18.69 20.34
N GLY A 48 13.59 18.81 21.37
CA GLY A 48 12.65 17.77 21.77
C GLY A 48 11.65 17.50 20.65
N ASP A 49 11.04 18.55 20.12
CA ASP A 49 10.07 18.47 19.02
C ASP A 49 10.69 17.85 17.76
N ILE A 50 11.91 18.28 17.41
CA ILE A 50 12.64 17.73 16.25
C ILE A 50 12.96 16.24 16.45
N ASN A 51 13.35 15.83 17.66
CA ASN A 51 13.58 14.44 17.97
C ASN A 51 12.29 13.61 17.96
N GLY A 52 11.18 14.18 18.44
CA GLY A 52 9.84 13.60 18.34
C GLY A 52 9.46 13.32 16.88
N LEU A 53 9.55 14.35 16.03
CA LEU A 53 9.30 14.22 14.59
C LEU A 53 10.22 13.20 13.93
N LYS A 54 11.50 13.12 14.33
CA LYS A 54 12.43 12.12 13.81
C LYS A 54 12.00 10.69 14.16
N ASN A 55 11.48 10.49 15.38
CA ASN A 55 10.97 9.20 15.80
C ASN A 55 9.69 8.85 15.04
N ASP A 56 8.76 9.80 14.90
CA ASP A 56 7.51 9.60 14.14
C ASP A 56 7.80 9.26 12.67
N ILE A 57 8.72 9.99 12.03
CA ILE A 57 9.17 9.68 10.65
C ILE A 57 9.77 8.28 10.57
N THR A 58 10.52 7.86 11.59
CA THR A 58 11.10 6.52 11.65
C THR A 58 10.00 5.45 11.79
N SER A 59 8.99 5.71 12.62
CA SER A 59 7.83 4.82 12.78
C SER A 59 7.06 4.69 11.45
N VAL A 60 6.71 5.81 10.82
CA VAL A 60 6.02 5.83 9.52
C VAL A 60 6.82 5.09 8.45
N LYS A 61 8.15 5.23 8.44
CA LYS A 61 9.02 4.48 7.52
C LYS A 61 8.93 2.96 7.75
N ASN A 62 8.86 2.52 8.99
CA ASN A 62 8.69 1.11 9.32
C ASN A 62 7.31 0.59 8.89
N ASP A 63 6.25 1.36 9.15
CA ASP A 63 4.89 1.02 8.73
C ASP A 63 4.77 0.89 7.20
N ILE A 64 5.35 1.84 6.45
CA ILE A 64 5.44 1.76 4.98
C ILE A 64 6.18 0.49 4.52
N THR A 65 7.24 0.12 5.23
CA THR A 65 8.01 -1.10 4.92
C THR A 65 7.16 -2.35 5.17
N SER A 66 6.39 -2.40 6.25
CA SER A 66 5.45 -3.49 6.55
C SER A 66 4.37 -3.60 5.49
N VAL A 67 3.69 -2.49 5.16
CA VAL A 67 2.64 -2.45 4.14
C VAL A 67 3.16 -2.92 2.77
N LYS A 68 4.40 -2.56 2.41
CA LYS A 68 5.03 -3.05 1.18
C LYS A 68 5.23 -4.58 1.20
N GLY A 69 5.58 -5.15 2.36
CA GLY A 69 5.67 -6.59 2.57
C GLY A 69 4.31 -7.28 2.43
N ASP A 70 3.29 -6.75 3.09
CA ASP A 70 1.92 -7.28 3.03
C ASP A 70 1.38 -7.26 1.59
N LEU A 71 1.60 -6.16 0.87
CA LEU A 71 1.20 -6.03 -0.54
C LEU A 71 1.92 -7.06 -1.44
N ALA A 72 3.20 -7.33 -1.19
CA ALA A 72 3.94 -8.35 -1.92
C ALA A 72 3.37 -9.76 -1.64
N SER A 73 2.99 -10.04 -0.39
CA SER A 73 2.34 -11.31 -0.02
C SER A 73 0.98 -11.46 -0.70
N VAL A 74 0.11 -10.45 -0.62
CA VAL A 74 -1.21 -10.45 -1.25
C VAL A 74 -1.10 -10.65 -2.76
N LYS A 75 -0.14 -9.98 -3.41
CA LYS A 75 0.14 -10.18 -4.83
C LYS A 75 0.51 -11.63 -5.13
N GLY A 76 1.43 -12.21 -4.38
CA GLY A 76 1.87 -13.59 -4.56
C GLY A 76 0.75 -14.62 -4.35
N ASP A 77 -0.11 -14.40 -3.35
CA ASP A 77 -1.26 -15.26 -3.07
C ASP A 77 -2.31 -15.17 -4.17
N LEU A 78 -2.55 -13.97 -4.69
CA LEU A 78 -3.48 -13.75 -5.79
C LEU A 78 -2.99 -14.42 -7.07
N GLU A 79 -1.70 -14.27 -7.41
CA GLU A 79 -1.09 -14.94 -8.58
C GLU A 79 -1.22 -16.46 -8.47
N LYS A 80 -0.88 -17.05 -7.33
CA LYS A 80 -1.01 -18.50 -7.09
C LYS A 80 -2.44 -18.98 -7.23
N ARG A 81 -3.41 -18.28 -6.62
CA ARG A 81 -4.83 -18.65 -6.68
C ARG A 81 -5.36 -18.57 -8.10
N ILE A 82 -5.11 -17.48 -8.81
CA ILE A 82 -5.60 -17.29 -10.18
C ILE A 82 -5.02 -18.37 -11.10
N THR A 83 -3.70 -18.57 -11.09
CA THR A 83 -3.07 -19.60 -11.94
C THR A 83 -3.53 -21.00 -11.57
N GLY A 84 -3.69 -21.28 -10.27
CA GLY A 84 -4.19 -22.57 -9.79
C GLY A 84 -5.64 -22.85 -10.19
N ASP A 85 -6.54 -21.89 -9.99
CA ASP A 85 -7.95 -22.04 -10.32
C ASP A 85 -8.17 -22.12 -11.84
N ILE A 86 -7.47 -21.30 -12.64
CA ILE A 86 -7.51 -21.41 -14.10
C ILE A 86 -7.03 -22.79 -14.55
N GLY A 87 -5.89 -23.27 -14.03
CA GLY A 87 -5.36 -24.58 -14.39
C GLY A 87 -6.29 -25.74 -13.98
N ARG A 88 -7.05 -25.59 -12.90
CA ARG A 88 -8.08 -26.56 -12.49
C ARG A 88 -9.28 -26.54 -13.44
N LEU A 89 -9.81 -25.35 -13.74
CA LEU A 89 -10.93 -25.19 -14.68
C LEU A 89 -10.59 -25.72 -16.07
N GLU A 90 -9.37 -25.47 -16.58
CA GLU A 90 -8.92 -26.02 -17.86
C GLU A 90 -8.92 -27.56 -17.87
N LYS A 91 -8.53 -28.20 -16.77
CA LYS A 91 -8.56 -29.67 -16.64
C LYS A 91 -9.97 -30.21 -16.57
N GLU A 92 -10.84 -29.57 -15.80
CA GLU A 92 -12.25 -29.94 -15.68
C GLU A 92 -12.95 -29.85 -17.05
N VAL A 93 -12.82 -28.72 -17.74
CA VAL A 93 -13.41 -28.52 -19.08
C VAL A 93 -12.87 -29.52 -20.10
N LYS A 94 -11.55 -29.79 -20.12
CA LYS A 94 -10.99 -30.83 -21.00
C LYS A 94 -11.53 -32.22 -20.67
N GLY A 95 -11.71 -32.52 -19.39
CA GLY A 95 -12.31 -33.77 -18.93
C GLY A 95 -13.74 -33.94 -19.45
N ASP A 96 -14.57 -32.91 -19.29
CA ASP A 96 -15.96 -32.89 -19.74
C ASP A 96 -16.05 -33.01 -21.26
N ILE A 97 -15.22 -32.29 -22.02
CA ILE A 97 -15.16 -32.40 -23.48
C ILE A 97 -14.83 -33.83 -23.90
N ASN A 98 -13.78 -34.44 -23.33
CA ASN A 98 -13.39 -35.81 -23.66
C ASN A 98 -14.51 -36.82 -23.34
N ARG A 99 -15.27 -36.58 -22.27
CA ARG A 99 -16.41 -37.42 -21.91
C ARG A 99 -17.53 -37.26 -22.94
N LEU A 100 -17.89 -36.03 -23.30
CA LEU A 100 -18.91 -35.75 -24.32
C LEU A 100 -18.53 -36.32 -25.68
N GLU A 101 -17.26 -36.26 -26.08
CA GLU A 101 -16.78 -36.88 -27.32
C GLU A 101 -17.00 -38.39 -27.34
N LYS A 102 -16.76 -39.08 -26.23
CA LYS A 102 -17.03 -40.51 -26.07
C LYS A 102 -18.52 -40.81 -26.12
N GLU A 103 -19.35 -40.04 -25.42
CA GLU A 103 -20.80 -40.19 -25.42
C GLU A 103 -21.37 -39.99 -26.84
N ILE A 104 -20.91 -38.96 -27.57
CA ILE A 104 -21.28 -38.72 -28.97
C ILE A 104 -20.84 -39.86 -29.88
N LEU A 105 -19.65 -40.43 -29.69
CA LEU A 105 -19.17 -41.56 -30.47
C LEU A 105 -20.09 -42.78 -30.31
N VAL A 106 -20.48 -43.10 -29.07
CA VAL A 106 -21.42 -44.19 -28.79
C VAL A 106 -22.76 -43.94 -29.45
N LEU A 107 -23.31 -42.73 -29.33
CA LEU A 107 -24.57 -42.36 -29.98
C LEU A 107 -24.50 -42.49 -31.51
N LYS A 108 -23.40 -42.06 -32.13
CA LYS A 108 -23.19 -42.21 -33.58
C LYS A 108 -23.21 -43.69 -34.02
N TRP A 109 -22.63 -44.59 -33.23
CA TRP A 109 -22.68 -46.02 -33.53
C TRP A 109 -24.09 -46.58 -33.36
N MET A 110 -24.79 -46.21 -32.28
CA MET A 110 -26.16 -46.67 -32.02
C MET A 110 -27.12 -46.24 -33.13
N THR A 111 -27.04 -44.98 -33.60
CA THR A 111 -27.88 -44.51 -34.71
C THR A 111 -27.54 -45.22 -36.01
N GLY A 112 -26.25 -45.51 -36.27
CA GLY A 112 -25.83 -46.32 -37.41
C GLY A 112 -26.45 -47.72 -37.42
N PHE A 113 -26.41 -48.44 -36.28
CA PHE A 113 -27.04 -49.75 -36.14
C PHE A 113 -28.57 -49.69 -36.27
N MET A 114 -29.21 -48.68 -35.67
CA MET A 114 -30.66 -48.46 -35.79
C MET A 114 -31.08 -48.26 -37.25
N LEU A 115 -30.39 -47.39 -37.98
CA LEU A 115 -30.67 -47.13 -39.41
C LEU A 115 -30.45 -48.39 -40.25
N ALA A 116 -29.38 -49.14 -40.02
CA ALA A 116 -29.13 -50.41 -40.70
C ALA A 116 -30.25 -51.45 -40.43
N GLY A 117 -30.73 -51.52 -39.19
CA GLY A 117 -31.86 -52.37 -38.80
C GLY A 117 -33.16 -52.01 -39.52
N VAL A 118 -33.51 -50.72 -39.56
CA VAL A 118 -34.69 -50.23 -40.29
C VAL A 118 -34.57 -50.50 -41.79
N MET A 119 -33.40 -50.24 -42.39
CA MET A 119 -33.14 -50.53 -43.80
C MET A 119 -33.28 -52.02 -44.13
N SER A 120 -32.84 -52.92 -43.26
CA SER A 120 -33.00 -54.37 -43.43
C SER A 120 -34.48 -54.79 -43.49
N LEU A 121 -35.34 -54.20 -42.64
CA LEU A 121 -36.77 -54.46 -42.66
C LEU A 121 -37.43 -53.98 -43.95
N ILE A 122 -37.05 -52.79 -44.45
CA ILE A 122 -37.52 -52.25 -45.73
C ILE A 122 -37.12 -53.19 -46.88
N LEU A 123 -35.85 -53.59 -46.96
CA LEU A 123 -35.37 -54.49 -48.01
C LEU A 123 -36.13 -55.82 -48.01
N LYS A 124 -36.36 -56.39 -46.82
CA LYS A 124 -37.13 -57.64 -46.69
C LYS A 124 -38.59 -57.47 -47.13
N ALA A 125 -39.23 -56.35 -46.80
CA ALA A 125 -40.63 -56.10 -47.12
C ALA A 125 -40.87 -55.87 -48.63
N PHE A 126 -39.94 -55.20 -49.33
CA PHE A 126 -40.14 -54.80 -50.74
C PHE A 126 -39.47 -55.71 -51.77
N PHE A 127 -38.39 -56.43 -51.42
CA PHE A 127 -37.60 -57.21 -52.38
C PHE A 127 -37.59 -58.71 -52.13
N ILE A 128 -38.09 -59.19 -50.98
CA ILE A 128 -38.03 -60.60 -50.56
C ILE A 128 -39.45 -61.18 -50.32
N SER A 129 -40.50 -60.49 -50.82
CA SER A 129 -41.87 -61.01 -50.87
C SER A 129 -42.11 -61.90 -52.08
#